data_AF-A0A401X4J4-F1
#
_entry.id   AF-A0A401X4J4-F1
#
_cell.length_a   1.000
_cell.length_b   1.000
_cell.length_c   1.000
_cell.angle_alpha   90.00
_cell.angle_beta   90.00
_cell.angle_gamma   90.00
#
_symmetry.space_group_name_H-M   'P 1'
#
loop_
_entity.id
_entity.type
_entity.pdbx_description
1 polymer ?
#
loop_
_entity_poly.entity_id
_entity_poly.type
_entity_poly.pdbx_seq_one_letter_code
_entity_poly.pdbx_strand_id
1 'polypeptide(L)'
;MPSDDLPATKFILFLQNHDQIGNRAFGERLLVLAKPEAVKAAYALLLLSPMIPMIFMGEEWGCITPFYFFCDFHGELAERIKAGRRNEFSKFSAFQDEKIRKRIPDPNALSTFEASRPDRGIRDTDLGKAWLVLTHHLLTLRKKWIIPHLHHAQSAGVKVLGLGAICAHWYLDNRKLLTISINLSDKNTKITEPHDLIYTLPDTRVAGTLPAFSIVASMENLP
;
A
#
# COMPACT_ATOMS: atom_id res chain seq x y z
N MET A 1 4.99 -19.23 -14.71
CA MET A 1 5.91 -18.20 -14.18
C MET A 1 6.71 -18.80 -13.05
N PRO A 2 7.92 -18.27 -12.76
CA PRO A 2 8.66 -18.65 -11.56
C PRO A 2 7.78 -18.47 -10.32
N SER A 3 7.70 -19.49 -9.46
CA SER A 3 6.95 -19.50 -8.20
C SER A 3 5.42 -19.61 -8.29
N ASP A 4 4.84 -19.96 -9.44
CA ASP A 4 3.39 -20.22 -9.56
C ASP A 4 2.92 -21.43 -8.73
N ASP A 5 3.85 -22.32 -8.38
CA ASP A 5 3.64 -23.50 -7.55
C ASP A 5 3.59 -23.18 -6.05
N LEU A 6 4.03 -21.98 -5.65
CA LEU A 6 4.05 -21.58 -4.23
C LEU A 6 2.69 -21.01 -3.80
N PRO A 7 2.21 -21.34 -2.59
CA PRO A 7 0.99 -20.76 -2.06
C PRO A 7 1.19 -19.27 -1.76
N ALA A 8 0.11 -18.49 -1.84
CA ALA A 8 0.13 -17.05 -1.63
C ALA A 8 0.73 -16.64 -0.28
N THR A 9 0.66 -17.51 0.73
CA THR A 9 1.24 -17.31 2.07
C THR A 9 2.77 -17.27 2.10
N LYS A 10 3.46 -17.65 1.00
CA LYS A 10 4.93 -17.50 0.86
C LYS A 10 5.33 -16.09 0.43
N PHE A 11 4.38 -15.22 0.11
CA PHE A 11 4.63 -13.87 -0.33
C PHE A 11 4.18 -12.87 0.73
N ILE A 12 5.06 -11.93 1.03
CA ILE A 12 4.74 -10.76 1.86
C ILE A 12 4.39 -9.62 0.90
N LEU A 13 3.17 -9.08 1.04
CA LEU A 13 2.69 -7.94 0.27
C LEU A 13 2.75 -6.69 1.15
N PHE A 14 3.16 -5.56 0.58
CA PHE A 14 3.19 -4.27 1.27
C PHE A 14 3.00 -3.14 0.27
N LEU A 15 2.38 -2.05 0.73
CA LEU A 15 2.38 -0.78 -0.01
C LEU A 15 3.54 0.10 0.41
N GLN A 16 3.88 0.07 1.70
CA GLN A 16 5.00 0.81 2.25
C GLN A 16 5.86 -0.07 3.15
N ASN A 17 7.15 0.22 3.17
CA ASN A 17 8.11 -0.30 4.12
C ASN A 17 9.23 0.75 4.30
N HIS A 18 10.22 0.45 5.13
CA HIS A 18 11.32 1.38 5.39
C HIS A 18 12.10 1.75 4.12
N ASP A 19 12.27 0.83 3.16
CA ASP A 19 12.99 1.09 1.91
C ASP A 19 12.15 1.92 0.93
N GLN A 20 10.88 1.55 0.70
CA GLN A 20 10.00 2.22 -0.28
C GLN A 20 9.73 3.69 0.10
N ILE A 21 9.82 4.00 1.39
CA ILE A 21 9.74 5.38 1.90
C ILE A 21 11.15 5.96 2.04
N GLY A 22 12.01 5.32 2.81
CA GLY A 22 13.31 5.83 3.24
C GLY A 22 14.34 5.95 2.14
N ASN A 23 14.22 5.22 1.03
CA ASN A 23 15.10 5.38 -0.14
C ASN A 23 14.63 6.50 -1.07
N ARG A 24 13.54 7.21 -0.74
CA ARG A 24 13.17 8.45 -1.43
C ARG A 24 13.97 9.62 -0.88
N ALA A 25 14.24 10.60 -1.73
CA ALA A 25 15.02 11.78 -1.36
C ALA A 25 14.39 12.57 -0.20
N PHE A 26 13.06 12.62 -0.13
CA PHE A 26 12.31 13.34 0.90
C PHE A 26 11.46 12.41 1.78
N GLY A 27 11.70 11.10 1.76
CA GLY A 27 11.05 10.16 2.67
C GLY A 27 9.52 10.19 2.60
N GLU A 28 8.92 10.59 1.47
CA GLU A 28 7.48 10.84 1.40
C GLU A 28 6.70 9.52 1.47
N ARG A 29 5.63 9.52 2.25
CA ARG A 29 4.70 8.38 2.31
C ARG A 29 3.75 8.38 1.11
N LEU A 30 3.17 7.23 0.80
CA LEU A 30 2.29 7.05 -0.35
C LEU A 30 1.09 8.02 -0.34
N LEU A 31 0.55 8.36 0.84
CA LEU A 31 -0.53 9.34 1.00
C LEU A 31 -0.15 10.77 0.58
N VAL A 32 1.13 11.12 0.54
CA VAL A 32 1.62 12.40 0.04
C VAL A 32 1.80 12.36 -1.49
N LEU A 33 1.98 11.17 -2.05
CA LEU A 33 2.36 10.96 -3.46
C LEU A 33 1.17 10.62 -4.37
N ALA A 34 0.08 10.13 -3.80
CA ALA A 34 -1.07 9.62 -4.55
C ALA A 34 -2.39 10.17 -4.00
N LYS A 35 -3.45 10.07 -4.82
CA LYS A 35 -4.79 10.48 -4.41
C LYS A 35 -5.26 9.66 -3.20
N PRO A 36 -5.78 10.27 -2.12
CA PRO A 36 -6.18 9.55 -0.91
C PRO A 36 -7.15 8.39 -1.16
N GLU A 37 -8.06 8.53 -2.12
CA GLU A 37 -9.03 7.51 -2.51
C GLU A 37 -8.33 6.30 -3.15
N ALA A 38 -7.35 6.56 -4.02
CA ALA A 38 -6.53 5.52 -4.64
C ALA A 38 -5.73 4.74 -3.59
N VAL A 39 -5.17 5.44 -2.60
CA VAL A 39 -4.43 4.81 -1.50
C VAL A 39 -5.36 3.95 -0.64
N LYS A 40 -6.57 4.42 -0.33
CA LYS A 40 -7.57 3.61 0.40
C LYS A 40 -7.94 2.33 -0.37
N ALA A 41 -8.17 2.43 -1.68
CA ALA A 41 -8.46 1.26 -2.53
C ALA A 41 -7.29 0.26 -2.55
N ALA A 42 -6.06 0.75 -2.71
CA ALA A 42 -4.85 -0.07 -2.67
C ALA A 42 -4.64 -0.71 -1.29
N TYR A 43 -4.93 0.00 -0.20
CA TYR A 43 -4.79 -0.50 1.17
C TYR A 43 -5.81 -1.61 1.48
N ALA A 44 -7.04 -1.48 0.97
CA ALA A 44 -8.01 -2.57 1.00
C ALA A 44 -7.56 -3.80 0.19
N LEU A 45 -6.96 -3.61 -0.98
CA LEU A 45 -6.34 -4.72 -1.74
C LEU A 45 -5.25 -5.41 -0.92
N LEU A 46 -4.34 -4.65 -0.30
CA LEU A 46 -3.29 -5.18 0.56
C LEU A 46 -3.87 -6.10 1.66
N LEU A 47 -4.88 -5.63 2.39
CA LEU A 47 -5.41 -6.36 3.54
C LEU A 47 -6.35 -7.50 3.18
N LEU A 48 -6.97 -7.48 2.00
CA LEU A 48 -7.89 -8.52 1.55
C LEU A 48 -7.25 -9.55 0.59
N SER A 49 -6.06 -9.28 0.05
CA SER A 49 -5.33 -10.24 -0.79
C SER A 49 -4.86 -11.47 0.01
N PRO A 50 -4.75 -12.67 -0.58
CA PRO A 50 -4.37 -13.87 0.16
C PRO A 50 -2.93 -13.88 0.69
N MET A 51 -2.04 -13.10 0.08
CA MET A 51 -0.66 -12.88 0.54
C MET A 51 -0.62 -12.35 1.96
N ILE A 52 0.51 -12.49 2.66
CA ILE A 52 0.69 -11.98 4.02
C ILE A 52 0.92 -10.46 3.96
N PRO A 53 0.01 -9.62 4.49
CA PRO A 53 0.19 -8.18 4.45
C PRO A 53 1.20 -7.73 5.50
N MET A 54 2.04 -6.78 5.13
CA MET A 54 2.86 -5.99 6.05
C MET A 54 2.42 -4.53 5.96
N ILE A 55 2.22 -3.91 7.13
CA ILE A 55 1.91 -2.50 7.29
C ILE A 55 3.13 -1.83 7.94
N PHE A 56 3.59 -0.71 7.41
CA PHE A 56 4.60 0.14 8.00
C PHE A 56 3.99 1.11 9.01
N MET A 57 4.69 1.32 10.13
CA MET A 57 4.17 2.10 11.26
C MET A 57 3.57 3.44 10.83
N GLY A 58 2.32 3.68 11.24
CA GLY A 58 1.57 4.88 10.98
C GLY A 58 0.65 4.84 9.75
N GLU A 59 0.80 3.88 8.84
CA GLU A 59 -0.16 3.69 7.73
C GLU A 59 -1.58 3.45 8.26
N GLU A 60 -1.73 2.73 9.38
CA GLU A 60 -3.02 2.36 9.97
C GLU A 60 -3.85 3.55 10.45
N TRP A 61 -3.23 4.72 10.66
CA TRP A 61 -3.89 5.98 11.02
C TRP A 61 -3.64 7.09 9.99
N GLY A 62 -3.16 6.75 8.80
CA GLY A 62 -2.93 7.71 7.73
C GLY A 62 -1.81 8.71 8.01
N CYS A 63 -0.76 8.30 8.72
CA CYS A 63 0.42 9.11 8.98
C CYS A 63 1.06 9.59 7.67
N ILE A 64 1.35 10.89 7.58
CA ILE A 64 2.09 11.51 6.48
C ILE A 64 3.48 12.00 6.89
N THR A 65 3.86 11.82 8.17
CA THR A 65 5.21 12.13 8.65
C THR A 65 6.22 11.35 7.81
N PRO A 66 7.23 12.01 7.20
CA PRO A 66 8.20 11.32 6.36
C PRO A 66 8.96 10.27 7.16
N PHE A 67 9.59 9.33 6.46
CA PHE A 67 10.56 8.42 7.06
C PHE A 67 11.86 8.53 6.28
N TYR A 68 12.86 9.18 6.87
CA TYR A 68 14.13 9.43 6.20
C TYR A 68 15.14 8.31 6.47
N PHE A 69 16.16 8.25 5.62
CA PHE A 69 17.42 7.61 6.01
C PHE A 69 18.15 8.52 7.01
N PHE A 70 18.40 8.01 8.22
CA PHE A 70 19.16 8.69 9.27
C PHE A 70 20.19 7.73 9.88
N CYS A 71 21.28 8.29 10.37
CA CYS A 71 22.39 7.58 11.00
C CYS A 71 23.07 8.48 12.04
N ASP A 72 24.01 7.93 12.81
CA ASP A 72 24.76 8.67 13.83
C ASP A 72 26.26 8.36 13.70
N PHE A 73 26.85 8.83 12.60
CA PHE A 73 28.28 8.75 12.35
C PHE A 73 28.94 10.12 12.53
N HIS A 74 30.25 10.12 12.73
CA HIS A 74 31.02 11.34 12.99
C HIS A 74 32.25 11.45 12.09
N GLY A 75 32.83 12.65 12.02
CA GLY A 75 34.05 12.93 11.26
C GLY A 75 33.89 12.70 9.76
N GLU A 76 34.94 12.22 9.11
CA GLU A 76 34.99 12.03 7.66
C GLU A 76 33.88 11.09 7.14
N LEU A 77 33.51 10.08 7.92
CA LEU A 77 32.45 9.14 7.54
C LEU A 77 31.08 9.83 7.43
N ALA A 78 30.77 10.77 8.32
CA ALA A 78 29.52 11.52 8.28
C ALA A 78 29.40 12.36 7.00
N GLU A 79 30.45 13.09 6.64
CA GLU A 79 30.50 13.91 5.42
C GLU A 79 30.41 13.04 4.16
N ARG A 80 31.08 11.88 4.15
CA ARG A 80 31.01 10.92 3.04
C ARG A 80 29.60 10.35 2.86
N ILE A 81 28.91 10.02 3.96
CA ILE A 81 27.52 9.52 3.90
C ILE A 81 26.58 10.59 3.38
N LYS A 82 26.68 11.82 3.89
CA LYS A 82 25.87 12.97 3.44
C LYS A 82 26.09 13.26 1.95
N ALA A 83 27.34 13.32 1.51
CA ALA A 83 27.67 13.53 0.09
C ALA A 83 27.18 12.36 -0.78
N GLY A 84 27.40 11.12 -0.33
CA GLY A 84 26.92 9.90 -0.99
C GLY A 84 25.40 9.92 -1.19
N ARG A 85 24.65 10.25 -0.14
CA ARG A 85 23.19 10.34 -0.20
C ARG A 85 22.70 11.39 -1.18
N ARG A 86 23.30 12.59 -1.20
CA ARG A 86 22.93 13.65 -2.18
C ARG A 86 23.30 13.27 -3.61
N ASN A 87 24.43 12.59 -3.80
CA ASN A 87 24.90 12.16 -5.10
C ASN A 87 24.08 11.01 -5.67
N GLU A 88 23.55 10.11 -4.83
CA GLU A 88 22.63 9.05 -5.23
C GLU A 88 21.46 9.61 -6.06
N PHE A 89 20.89 10.75 -5.64
CA PHE A 89 19.76 11.36 -6.33
C PHE A 89 20.14 12.24 -7.53
N SER A 90 21.42 12.54 -7.76
CA SER A 90 21.85 13.41 -8.87
C SER A 90 21.49 12.86 -10.26
N LYS A 91 21.26 11.54 -10.37
CA LYS A 91 20.88 10.86 -11.60
C LYS A 91 19.41 11.06 -12.00
N PHE A 92 18.57 11.55 -11.09
CA PHE A 92 17.15 11.77 -11.35
C PHE A 92 16.91 13.20 -11.82
N SER A 93 16.12 13.36 -12.89
CA SER A 93 15.82 14.65 -13.52
C SER A 93 15.28 15.69 -12.53
N ALA A 94 14.43 15.28 -11.60
CA ALA A 94 13.87 16.14 -10.54
C ALA A 94 14.91 16.70 -9.55
N PHE A 95 16.12 16.14 -9.53
CA PHE A 95 17.20 16.46 -8.60
C PHE A 95 18.48 16.91 -9.32
N GLN A 96 18.39 17.32 -10.59
CA GLN A 96 19.52 17.90 -11.31
C GLN A 96 19.93 19.26 -10.74
N ASP A 97 18.96 20.03 -10.24
CA ASP A 97 19.21 21.29 -9.54
C ASP A 97 19.88 21.02 -8.18
N GLU A 98 21.09 21.57 -8.02
CA GLU A 98 21.87 21.48 -6.80
C GLU A 98 21.14 22.10 -5.59
N LYS A 99 20.29 23.11 -5.80
CA LYS A 99 19.45 23.69 -4.74
C LYS A 99 18.44 22.68 -4.21
N ILE A 100 17.87 21.84 -5.07
CA ILE A 100 16.96 20.76 -4.67
C ILE A 100 17.74 19.69 -3.91
N ARG A 101 18.94 19.30 -4.38
CA ARG A 101 19.80 18.33 -3.66
C ARG A 101 20.24 18.83 -2.28
N LYS A 102 20.49 20.14 -2.13
CA LYS A 102 20.82 20.74 -0.83
C LYS A 102 19.68 20.66 0.19
N ARG A 103 18.43 20.52 -0.27
CA ARG A 103 17.25 20.31 0.60
C ARG A 103 17.09 18.87 1.06
N ILE A 104 17.81 17.91 0.48
CA ILE A 104 17.81 16.51 0.96
C ILE A 104 18.33 16.52 2.41
N PRO A 105 17.57 15.98 3.37
CA PRO A 105 17.96 15.96 4.78
C PRO A 105 19.32 15.31 4.99
N ASP A 106 20.11 15.87 5.89
CA ASP A 106 21.39 15.30 6.28
C ASP A 106 21.14 14.06 7.15
N PRO A 107 21.59 12.86 6.74
CA PRO A 107 21.35 11.65 7.51
C PRO A 107 21.87 11.70 8.94
N ASN A 108 22.95 12.47 9.21
CA ASN A 108 23.54 12.57 10.55
C ASN A 108 22.96 13.70 11.41
N ALA A 109 22.04 14.52 10.86
CA ALA A 109 21.38 15.55 11.65
C ALA A 109 20.30 14.93 12.56
N LEU A 110 20.33 15.25 13.85
CA LEU A 110 19.30 14.83 14.81
C LEU A 110 17.88 15.19 14.33
N SER A 111 17.72 16.34 13.68
CA SER A 111 16.45 16.78 13.12
C SER A 111 15.89 15.84 12.05
N THR A 112 16.74 15.09 11.32
CA THR A 112 16.31 14.08 10.33
C THR A 112 15.69 12.87 11.02
N PHE A 113 16.28 12.42 12.14
CA PHE A 113 15.68 11.39 12.99
C PHE A 113 14.38 11.89 13.62
N GLU A 114 14.38 13.07 14.22
CA GLU A 114 13.20 13.65 14.88
C GLU A 114 12.03 13.83 13.91
N ALA A 115 12.30 14.32 12.70
CA ALA A 115 11.30 14.47 11.65
C ALA A 115 10.78 13.13 11.10
N SER A 116 11.44 12.01 11.41
CA SER A 116 11.00 10.66 11.03
C SER A 116 10.08 10.00 12.07
N ARG A 117 9.89 10.62 13.23
CA ARG A 117 9.06 10.08 14.33
C ARG A 117 7.58 10.26 13.99
N PRO A 118 6.80 9.17 13.83
CA PRO A 118 5.38 9.30 13.48
C PRO A 118 4.64 10.19 14.47
N ASP A 119 3.97 11.23 13.96
CA ASP A 119 3.14 12.09 14.79
C ASP A 119 1.89 11.30 15.23
N ARG A 120 1.85 10.97 16.52
CA ARG A 120 0.76 10.21 17.14
C ARG A 120 -0.48 11.08 17.35
N GLY A 121 -0.36 12.40 17.41
CA GLY A 121 -1.50 13.31 17.56
C GLY A 121 -2.47 13.22 16.37
N ILE A 122 -1.97 12.84 15.19
CA ILE A 122 -2.79 12.59 14.00
C ILE A 122 -3.85 11.52 14.24
N ARG A 123 -3.57 10.52 15.10
CA ARG A 123 -4.50 9.42 15.42
C ARG A 123 -5.83 9.91 15.98
N ASP A 124 -5.81 11.02 16.71
CA ASP A 124 -6.96 11.55 17.42
C ASP A 124 -7.77 12.56 16.58
N THR A 125 -7.26 12.95 15.42
CA THR A 125 -7.99 13.74 14.42
C THR A 125 -9.07 12.91 13.73
N ASP A 126 -10.05 13.56 13.11
CA ASP A 126 -11.12 12.85 12.36
C ASP A 126 -10.55 12.01 11.21
N LEU A 127 -9.51 12.50 10.53
CA LEU A 127 -8.82 11.76 9.48
C LEU A 127 -8.15 10.50 10.04
N GLY A 128 -7.41 10.63 11.15
CA GLY A 128 -6.73 9.50 11.78
C GLY A 128 -7.70 8.44 12.29
N LYS A 129 -8.79 8.87 12.93
CA LYS A 129 -9.89 8.00 13.36
C LYS A 129 -10.54 7.26 12.18
N ALA A 130 -10.78 7.95 11.06
CA ALA A 130 -11.31 7.32 9.86
C ALA A 130 -10.38 6.23 9.29
N TRP A 131 -9.07 6.46 9.29
CA TRP A 131 -8.08 5.44 8.89
C TRP A 131 -8.03 4.25 9.85
N LEU A 132 -8.09 4.50 11.16
CA LEU A 132 -8.12 3.44 12.17
C LEU A 132 -9.38 2.58 12.02
N VAL A 133 -10.56 3.20 11.81
CA VAL A 133 -11.81 2.50 11.54
C VAL A 133 -11.69 1.64 10.27
N LEU A 134 -11.15 2.21 9.18
CA LEU A 134 -10.91 1.47 7.94
C LEU A 134 -9.98 0.27 8.17
N THR A 135 -8.85 0.46 8.85
CA THR A 135 -7.87 -0.60 9.12
C THR A 135 -8.50 -1.71 9.97
N HIS A 136 -9.19 -1.36 11.06
CA HIS A 136 -9.88 -2.34 11.91
C HIS A 136 -10.94 -3.12 11.15
N HIS A 137 -11.72 -2.43 10.30
CA HIS A 137 -12.74 -3.07 9.48
C HIS A 137 -12.13 -4.08 8.50
N LEU A 138 -11.10 -3.68 7.74
CA LEU A 138 -10.42 -4.55 6.78
C LEU A 138 -9.75 -5.75 7.45
N LEU A 139 -9.09 -5.57 8.60
CA LEU A 139 -8.50 -6.67 9.37
C LEU A 139 -9.56 -7.64 9.91
N THR A 140 -10.72 -7.12 10.33
CA THR A 140 -11.86 -7.94 10.76
C THR A 140 -12.39 -8.78 9.60
N LEU A 141 -12.56 -8.18 8.42
CA LEU A 141 -12.96 -8.90 7.20
C LEU A 141 -11.92 -9.95 6.80
N ARG A 142 -10.63 -9.60 6.82
CA ARG A 142 -9.54 -10.55 6.55
C ARG A 142 -9.61 -11.76 7.49
N LYS A 143 -9.76 -11.51 8.79
CA LYS A 143 -9.86 -12.57 9.80
C LYS A 143 -11.07 -13.48 9.57
N LYS A 144 -12.20 -12.92 9.14
CA LYS A 144 -13.44 -13.66 8.91
C LYS A 144 -13.44 -14.45 7.60
N TRP A 145 -13.01 -13.82 6.50
CA TRP A 145 -13.25 -14.32 5.15
C TRP A 145 -12.03 -14.92 4.47
N ILE A 146 -10.83 -14.47 4.85
CA ILE A 146 -9.59 -14.83 4.15
C ILE A 146 -8.83 -15.86 4.96
N ILE A 147 -8.44 -15.53 6.20
CA ILE A 147 -7.58 -16.36 7.07
C ILE A 147 -8.03 -17.83 7.17
N PRO A 148 -9.33 -18.16 7.32
CA PRO A 148 -9.77 -19.56 7.45
C PRO A 148 -9.51 -20.43 6.20
N HIS A 149 -9.16 -19.83 5.06
CA HIS A 149 -9.06 -20.51 3.78
C HIS A 149 -7.70 -20.30 3.07
N LEU A 150 -6.68 -19.83 3.79
CA LEU A 150 -5.40 -19.39 3.21
C LEU A 150 -4.39 -20.51 2.90
N HIS A 151 -4.55 -21.72 3.44
CA HIS A 151 -3.45 -22.69 3.51
C HIS A 151 -2.93 -23.07 2.12
N HIS A 152 -3.83 -23.30 1.17
CA HIS A 152 -3.49 -23.58 -0.23
C HIS A 152 -3.94 -22.49 -1.19
N ALA A 153 -3.98 -21.23 -0.71
CA ALA A 153 -4.37 -20.11 -1.55
C ALA A 153 -3.45 -19.98 -2.78
N GLN A 154 -4.02 -19.98 -3.98
CA GLN A 154 -3.28 -19.90 -5.25
C GLN A 154 -3.90 -18.88 -6.19
N SER A 155 -3.08 -18.26 -7.02
CA SER A 155 -3.54 -17.36 -8.07
C SER A 155 -4.40 -18.12 -9.08
N ALA A 156 -5.59 -17.61 -9.36
CA ALA A 156 -6.47 -18.07 -10.44
C ALA A 156 -6.42 -17.12 -11.66
N GLY A 157 -5.44 -16.21 -11.68
CA GLY A 157 -5.18 -15.30 -12.79
C GLY A 157 -5.79 -13.91 -12.62
N VAL A 158 -5.45 -13.03 -13.57
CA VAL A 158 -5.83 -11.63 -13.58
C VAL A 158 -6.38 -11.24 -14.96
N LYS A 159 -7.45 -10.44 -14.96
CA LYS A 159 -8.00 -9.80 -16.13
C LYS A 159 -7.73 -8.30 -16.06
N VAL A 160 -7.08 -7.76 -17.09
CA VAL A 160 -6.95 -6.31 -17.27
C VAL A 160 -8.29 -5.76 -17.76
N LEU A 161 -8.86 -4.82 -17.02
CA LEU A 161 -10.14 -4.19 -17.36
C LEU A 161 -9.94 -2.87 -18.12
N GLY A 162 -8.79 -2.24 -17.92
CA GLY A 162 -8.39 -0.98 -18.56
C GLY A 162 -7.10 -0.44 -17.95
N LEU A 163 -6.63 0.71 -18.43
CA LEU A 163 -5.47 1.38 -17.84
C LEU A 163 -5.76 1.71 -16.38
N GLY A 164 -5.00 1.13 -15.45
CA GLY A 164 -5.18 1.32 -14.01
C GLY A 164 -6.30 0.49 -13.38
N ALA A 165 -6.96 -0.42 -14.11
CA ALA A 165 -8.04 -1.25 -13.60
C ALA A 165 -7.84 -2.75 -13.90
N ILE A 166 -7.93 -3.59 -12.88
CA ILE A 166 -7.76 -5.05 -12.99
C ILE A 166 -8.78 -5.80 -12.13
N CYS A 167 -9.04 -7.06 -12.49
CA CYS A 167 -9.79 -8.02 -11.69
C CYS A 167 -8.93 -9.27 -11.49
N ALA A 168 -8.57 -9.58 -10.25
CA ALA A 168 -7.74 -10.72 -9.89
C ALA A 168 -8.56 -11.76 -9.11
N HIS A 169 -8.20 -13.03 -9.32
CA HIS A 169 -8.89 -14.17 -8.73
C HIS A 169 -7.90 -15.05 -7.97
N TRP A 170 -8.37 -15.68 -6.89
CA TRP A 170 -7.60 -16.68 -6.14
C TRP A 170 -8.47 -17.86 -5.73
N TYR A 171 -7.98 -19.06 -5.99
CA TYR A 171 -8.52 -20.26 -5.35
C TYR A 171 -8.06 -20.28 -3.89
N LEU A 172 -9.01 -20.44 -2.98
CA LEU A 172 -8.79 -20.62 -1.55
C LEU A 172 -9.32 -22.02 -1.14
N ASP A 173 -8.96 -22.47 0.07
CA ASP A 173 -9.45 -23.75 0.59
C ASP A 173 -10.98 -23.80 0.66
N ASN A 174 -11.53 -25.02 0.75
CA ASN A 174 -12.97 -25.27 0.80
C ASN A 174 -13.73 -24.79 -0.45
N ARG A 175 -13.08 -24.90 -1.62
CA ARG A 175 -13.66 -24.54 -2.93
C ARG A 175 -14.13 -23.08 -2.99
N LYS A 176 -13.38 -22.19 -2.37
CA LYS A 176 -13.67 -20.76 -2.36
C LYS A 176 -12.91 -20.06 -3.49
N LEU A 177 -13.58 -19.17 -4.21
CA LEU A 177 -12.96 -18.29 -5.19
C LEU A 177 -13.09 -16.84 -4.70
N LEU A 178 -11.95 -16.23 -4.37
CA LEU A 178 -11.86 -14.82 -4.02
C LEU A 178 -11.67 -14.02 -5.30
N THR A 179 -12.52 -13.01 -5.50
CA THR A 179 -12.43 -12.07 -6.62
C THR A 179 -12.27 -10.66 -6.09
N ILE A 180 -11.18 -9.99 -6.50
CA ILE A 180 -10.94 -8.57 -6.17
C ILE A 180 -10.77 -7.79 -7.46
N SER A 181 -11.66 -6.83 -7.68
CA SER A 181 -11.56 -5.83 -8.74
C SER A 181 -11.12 -4.49 -8.15
N ILE A 182 -10.09 -3.88 -8.70
CA ILE A 182 -9.58 -2.57 -8.29
C ILE A 182 -9.44 -1.65 -9.49
N ASN A 183 -9.79 -0.37 -9.32
CA ASN A 183 -9.62 0.67 -10.30
C ASN A 183 -8.91 1.86 -9.66
N LEU A 184 -7.67 2.09 -10.06
CA LEU A 184 -6.83 3.21 -9.65
C LEU A 184 -6.77 4.31 -10.71
N SER A 185 -7.62 4.24 -11.74
CA SER A 185 -7.76 5.27 -12.76
C SER A 185 -8.83 6.30 -12.38
N ASP A 186 -8.91 7.37 -13.17
CA ASP A 186 -9.94 8.41 -13.09
C ASP A 186 -11.19 8.11 -13.93
N LYS A 187 -11.29 6.91 -14.54
CA LYS A 187 -12.41 6.51 -15.40
C LYS A 187 -13.19 5.37 -14.79
N ASN A 188 -14.50 5.42 -14.94
CA ASN A 188 -15.37 4.32 -14.50
C ASN A 188 -15.23 3.10 -15.42
N THR A 189 -15.28 1.91 -14.82
CA THR A 189 -15.22 0.63 -15.51
C THR A 189 -16.41 -0.24 -15.10
N LYS A 190 -16.79 -1.22 -15.92
CA LYS A 190 -17.81 -2.22 -15.59
C LYS A 190 -17.15 -3.52 -15.15
N ILE A 191 -17.77 -4.20 -14.19
CA ILE A 191 -17.34 -5.51 -13.71
C ILE A 191 -18.52 -6.47 -13.67
N THR A 192 -18.23 -7.75 -13.79
CA THR A 192 -19.15 -8.80 -13.36
C THR A 192 -18.84 -9.07 -11.90
N GLU A 193 -19.85 -9.01 -11.04
CA GLU A 193 -19.69 -9.26 -9.61
C GLU A 193 -20.55 -10.45 -9.17
N PRO A 194 -20.01 -11.37 -8.35
CA PRO A 194 -20.79 -12.42 -7.73
C PRO A 194 -21.60 -11.88 -6.54
N HIS A 195 -22.55 -12.67 -6.05
CA HIS A 195 -23.53 -12.22 -5.05
C HIS A 195 -22.92 -11.97 -3.65
N ASP A 196 -21.93 -12.76 -3.21
CA ASP A 196 -21.39 -12.63 -1.85
C ASP A 196 -20.28 -11.55 -1.78
N LEU A 197 -20.73 -10.31 -1.62
CA LEU A 197 -19.86 -9.15 -1.42
C LEU A 197 -19.17 -9.19 -0.04
N ILE A 198 -17.84 -9.10 -0.03
CA ILE A 198 -17.04 -8.95 1.20
C ILE A 198 -16.83 -7.48 1.54
N TYR A 199 -16.44 -6.69 0.54
CA TYR A 199 -16.05 -5.29 0.73
C TYR A 199 -16.25 -4.49 -0.54
N THR A 200 -16.57 -3.21 -0.37
CA THR A 200 -16.60 -2.24 -1.46
C THR A 200 -16.14 -0.87 -0.98
N LEU A 201 -15.49 -0.13 -1.87
CA LEU A 201 -15.19 1.29 -1.70
C LEU A 201 -15.37 1.98 -3.06
N PRO A 202 -16.23 3.02 -3.17
CA PRO A 202 -17.15 3.49 -2.15
C PRO A 202 -18.27 2.47 -1.86
N ASP A 203 -18.93 2.61 -0.72
CA ASP A 203 -20.12 1.83 -0.33
C ASP A 203 -21.39 2.25 -1.08
N THR A 204 -21.39 3.44 -1.68
CA THR A 204 -22.49 4.00 -2.48
C THR A 204 -22.46 3.59 -3.95
N ARG A 205 -21.52 2.73 -4.38
CA ARG A 205 -21.40 2.34 -5.80
C ARG A 205 -22.63 1.57 -6.28
N VAL A 206 -22.87 1.63 -7.58
CA VAL A 206 -23.89 0.79 -8.23
C VAL A 206 -23.30 -0.60 -8.52
N ALA A 207 -24.09 -1.63 -8.25
CA ALA A 207 -23.79 -3.01 -8.62
C ALA A 207 -23.33 -3.14 -10.09
N GLY A 208 -22.31 -3.96 -10.34
CA GLY A 208 -21.71 -4.15 -11.68
C GLY A 208 -20.84 -2.98 -12.18
N THR A 209 -20.64 -1.95 -11.36
CA THR A 209 -19.73 -0.83 -11.66
C THR A 209 -18.51 -0.83 -10.76
N LEU A 210 -17.40 -0.34 -11.32
CA LEU A 210 -16.14 -0.10 -10.64
C LEU A 210 -15.71 1.35 -10.94
N PRO A 211 -16.19 2.33 -10.14
CA PRO A 211 -15.89 3.75 -10.32
C PRO A 211 -14.39 4.08 -10.28
N ALA A 212 -14.00 5.31 -10.59
CA ALA A 212 -12.64 5.79 -10.35
C ALA A 212 -12.21 5.57 -8.88
N PHE A 213 -10.94 5.20 -8.66
CA PHE A 213 -10.33 5.02 -7.33
C PHE A 213 -11.14 4.11 -6.37
N SER A 214 -11.60 2.97 -6.89
CA SER A 214 -12.52 2.05 -6.20
C SER A 214 -11.97 0.63 -6.10
N ILE A 215 -12.57 -0.16 -5.22
CA ILE A 215 -12.29 -1.59 -5.07
C ILE A 215 -13.55 -2.35 -4.68
N VAL A 216 -13.66 -3.57 -5.19
CA VAL A 216 -14.72 -4.53 -4.86
C VAL A 216 -14.05 -5.87 -4.56
N ALA A 217 -14.34 -6.45 -3.41
CA ALA A 217 -13.90 -7.78 -3.03
C ALA A 217 -15.13 -8.66 -2.75
N SER A 218 -15.11 -9.87 -3.28
CA SER A 218 -16.23 -10.82 -3.21
C SER A 218 -15.71 -12.25 -3.16
N MET A 219 -16.55 -13.17 -2.70
CA MET A 219 -16.22 -14.59 -2.59
C MET A 219 -17.32 -15.41 -3.24
N GLU A 220 -17.01 -16.57 -3.81
CA GLU A 220 -18.02 -17.53 -4.22
C GLU A 220 -17.60 -18.95 -3.88
N ASN A 221 -18.58 -19.85 -3.77
CA ASN A 221 -18.33 -21.29 -3.68
C ASN A 221 -18.31 -21.86 -5.09
N LEU A 222 -17.20 -22.54 -5.43
CA LEU A 222 -17.13 -23.33 -6.65
C LEU A 222 -17.91 -24.64 -6.47
N PRO A 223 -18.52 -25.15 -7.55
CA PRO A 223 -19.37 -26.35 -7.54
C PRO A 223 -18.66 -27.62 -7.03
#